data_AF-A0A6G1G152-F1
#
_entry.id   AF-A0A6G1G152-F1
#
_cell.length_a   1.000
_cell.length_b   1.000
_cell.length_c   1.000
_cell.angle_alpha   90.00
_cell.angle_beta   90.00
_cell.angle_gamma   90.00
#
_symmetry.space_group_name_H-M   'P 1'
#
loop_
_entity.id
_entity.type
_entity.pdbx_description
1 polymer ?
#
loop_
_entity_poly.entity_id
_entity_poly.type
_entity_poly.pdbx_seq_one_letter_code
_entity_poly.pdbx_strand_id
1 'polypeptide(L)'
;MATETQPEKYEEWPNAKGAQPQFEQKDPIKLKVTGHIPSYAIGTLLRTGPGAHEIETEKGLFKLSHWFDGLSMVHKFKIENDSDQVKVSYSSRFIVDQLIETIRKTGSTEGFTFGQKQDPCQSYFKKLMSVFTAAPPSSTQGGREGSNIGVTISANMPGFGPFGPDQAETSKNHASGISTLVTKTDRNAYQHLNPETLEPAGVAIQTSLHPELIGQLSSAHAKSDPDTGDIFNYNLELSSDPTYRIFRVSATTGKTDILAKFKATPAYIHSLFLTQNYVVLCVWNSHLSARGASILWNKNVLDSISPLNPRYPAKWYIVDRKHGRGLVSVYDTPAFYAFHATNAWEEPSKTNPGQTDIIAEIPAFDSIDVLKRFYYENLISSEPGALKYAGKAGNIARPKYRRYRLPDIPQPALQNGHANGHTRSKSILPSSSSPKTLKGRVVFEVPFTASMELPTINPKYLARPHRYIYGICDRGISPSFVDGLVKLDTYAYTHPSAADAADAKPLYWSQYAHSPGEAIFIADPEGTAEDDGVLLSVVLDGIKGYSYLLVLDAKTMTEVGRAELGEGRCVGFGFHGTHVRPAGRTLDV
;
A
#
# COMPACT_ATOMS: atom_id res chain seq x y z
N MET A 1 33.83 -8.65 -40.43
CA MET A 1 32.66 -7.90 -39.96
C MET A 1 32.12 -8.64 -38.77
N ALA A 2 32.34 -8.11 -37.56
CA ALA A 2 31.73 -8.67 -36.36
C ALA A 2 30.23 -8.44 -36.48
N THR A 3 29.45 -9.51 -36.41
CA THR A 3 28.00 -9.43 -36.25
C THR A 3 27.73 -8.75 -34.92
N GLU A 4 27.32 -7.49 -34.94
CA GLU A 4 26.63 -6.86 -33.80
C GLU A 4 25.44 -7.75 -33.45
N THR A 5 25.58 -8.54 -32.39
CA THR A 5 24.46 -9.21 -31.75
C THR A 5 23.53 -8.09 -31.27
N GLN A 6 22.32 -8.03 -31.83
CA GLN A 6 21.31 -7.13 -31.28
C GLN A 6 21.15 -7.46 -29.78
N PRO A 7 21.16 -6.46 -28.90
CA PRO A 7 21.01 -6.70 -27.47
C PRO A 7 19.75 -7.53 -27.23
N GLU A 8 19.85 -8.55 -26.38
CA GLU A 8 18.66 -9.31 -26.00
C GLU A 8 17.67 -8.34 -25.34
N LYS A 9 16.36 -8.48 -25.57
CA LYS A 9 15.33 -7.49 -25.15
C LYS A 9 15.39 -7.05 -23.67
N TYR A 10 16.05 -7.80 -22.79
CA TYR A 10 16.24 -7.42 -21.39
C TYR A 10 17.41 -6.45 -21.13
N GLU A 11 18.41 -6.40 -22.01
CA GLU A 11 19.51 -5.43 -21.95
C GLU A 11 19.02 -4.01 -22.30
N GLU A 12 17.88 -3.91 -22.99
CA GLU A 12 17.23 -2.65 -23.35
C GLU A 12 16.55 -1.94 -22.17
N TRP A 13 16.27 -2.65 -21.05
CA TRP A 13 15.64 -2.06 -19.87
C TRP A 13 16.30 -2.58 -18.57
N PRO A 14 17.57 -2.24 -18.29
CA PRO A 14 18.28 -2.76 -17.13
C PRO A 14 17.63 -2.29 -15.83
N ASN A 15 17.36 -3.21 -14.91
CA ASN A 15 16.70 -2.87 -13.65
C ASN A 15 17.37 -3.50 -12.40
N ALA A 16 18.43 -4.29 -12.57
CA ALA A 16 19.07 -5.06 -11.49
C ALA A 16 19.53 -4.18 -10.33
N LYS A 17 20.07 -2.98 -10.61
CA LYS A 17 20.47 -2.01 -9.58
C LYS A 17 19.30 -1.51 -8.73
N GLY A 18 18.07 -1.48 -9.26
CA GLY A 18 16.87 -1.14 -8.48
C GLY A 18 16.38 -2.29 -7.60
N ALA A 19 16.71 -3.54 -7.93
CA ALA A 19 16.40 -4.71 -7.10
C ALA A 19 17.45 -4.99 -6.01
N GLN A 20 18.68 -4.49 -6.20
CA GLN A 20 19.80 -4.65 -5.28
C GLN A 20 20.61 -3.34 -5.16
N PRO A 21 20.02 -2.24 -4.66
CA PRO A 21 20.75 -0.97 -4.59
C PRO A 21 21.88 -1.00 -3.55
N GLN A 22 21.68 -1.63 -2.38
CA GLN A 22 22.62 -1.67 -1.24
C GLN A 22 23.22 -0.31 -0.84
N PHE A 23 22.65 0.80 -1.31
CA PHE A 23 23.16 2.15 -1.13
C PHE A 23 22.49 2.81 0.06
N GLU A 24 23.26 3.10 1.11
CA GLU A 24 22.83 3.79 2.32
C GLU A 24 23.52 5.15 2.48
N GLN A 25 22.73 6.18 2.80
CA GLN A 25 23.21 7.56 2.98
C GLN A 25 22.62 8.15 4.26
N LYS A 26 23.25 7.92 5.41
CA LYS A 26 22.72 8.37 6.71
C LYS A 26 22.70 9.89 6.85
N ASP A 27 23.79 10.54 6.44
CA ASP A 27 23.90 12.00 6.47
C ASP A 27 23.27 12.62 5.23
N PRO A 28 22.43 13.68 5.35
CA PRO A 28 21.81 14.32 4.20
C PRO A 28 22.81 14.88 3.19
N ILE A 29 22.64 14.51 1.92
CA ILE A 29 23.39 15.08 0.79
C ILE A 29 22.52 16.02 -0.04
N LYS A 30 23.10 17.09 -0.58
CA LYS A 30 22.40 17.98 -1.51
C LYS A 30 22.35 17.34 -2.90
N LEU A 31 21.17 17.38 -3.52
CA LEU A 31 20.96 16.88 -4.87
C LEU A 31 21.06 17.99 -5.91
N LYS A 32 21.48 17.63 -7.12
CA LYS A 32 21.45 18.56 -8.26
C LYS A 32 20.02 18.65 -8.79
N VAL A 33 19.44 19.84 -8.70
CA VAL A 33 18.10 20.12 -9.25
C VAL A 33 18.21 20.64 -10.68
N THR A 34 17.35 20.15 -11.57
CA THR A 34 17.18 20.66 -12.94
C THR A 34 15.69 20.89 -13.22
N GLY A 35 15.38 21.90 -14.04
CA GLY A 35 14.00 22.34 -14.25
C GLY A 35 13.47 23.16 -13.06
N HIS A 36 12.16 23.19 -12.91
CA HIS A 36 11.44 23.93 -11.89
C HIS A 36 10.63 22.98 -10.99
N ILE A 37 11.00 22.92 -9.70
CA ILE A 37 10.18 22.27 -8.68
C ILE A 37 9.31 23.37 -8.04
N PRO A 38 7.97 23.28 -8.10
CA PRO A 38 7.10 24.31 -7.53
C PRO A 38 7.29 24.47 -6.02
N SER A 39 7.18 25.69 -5.51
CA SER A 39 7.36 26.00 -4.10
C SER A 39 6.31 25.33 -3.19
N TYR A 40 5.10 25.06 -3.70
CA TYR A 40 4.10 24.31 -2.93
C TYR A 40 4.45 22.82 -2.74
N ALA A 41 5.48 22.31 -3.41
CA ALA A 41 6.01 20.96 -3.18
C ALA A 41 6.98 20.89 -1.98
N ILE A 42 7.33 22.02 -1.35
CA ILE A 42 8.15 22.07 -0.13
C ILE A 42 7.58 21.15 0.94
N GLY A 43 8.45 20.36 1.55
CA GLY A 43 8.11 19.35 2.53
C GLY A 43 9.08 18.17 2.46
N THR A 44 8.68 17.07 3.07
CA THR A 44 9.50 15.85 3.16
C THR A 44 8.77 14.71 2.49
N LEU A 45 9.31 14.18 1.41
CA LEU A 45 8.87 12.93 0.82
C LEU A 45 9.63 11.76 1.48
N LEU A 46 8.88 10.85 2.07
CA LEU A 46 9.38 9.61 2.64
C LEU A 46 8.94 8.43 1.77
N ARG A 47 9.85 7.51 1.46
CA ARG A 47 9.60 6.29 0.71
C ARG A 47 10.12 5.09 1.50
N THR A 48 9.46 3.95 1.41
CA THR A 48 9.93 2.70 2.01
C THR A 48 9.78 1.51 1.06
N GLY A 49 10.60 0.48 1.28
CA GLY A 49 10.55 -0.80 0.57
C GLY A 49 11.93 -1.46 0.51
N PRO A 50 12.11 -2.45 -0.37
CA PRO A 50 13.34 -3.25 -0.45
C PRO A 50 14.57 -2.43 -0.86
N GLY A 51 15.61 -2.48 -0.03
CA GLY A 51 16.95 -1.96 -0.31
C GLY A 51 17.99 -3.05 -0.64
N ALA A 52 17.67 -4.32 -0.36
CA ALA A 52 18.51 -5.46 -0.73
C ALA A 52 17.71 -6.77 -0.69
N HIS A 53 18.10 -7.74 -1.51
CA HIS A 53 17.62 -9.11 -1.49
C HIS A 53 18.75 -10.14 -1.38
N GLU A 54 20.00 -9.75 -1.64
CA GLU A 54 21.17 -10.60 -1.43
C GLU A 54 22.03 -10.10 -0.26
N ILE A 55 22.53 -11.04 0.53
CA ILE A 55 23.45 -10.80 1.67
C ILE A 55 24.56 -11.82 1.64
N GLU A 56 25.81 -11.35 1.71
CA GLU A 56 26.96 -12.20 2.00
C GLU A 56 26.89 -12.70 3.45
N THR A 57 26.98 -14.02 3.63
CA THR A 57 26.93 -14.67 4.94
C THR A 57 28.22 -15.45 5.20
N GLU A 58 28.42 -15.88 6.44
CA GLU A 58 29.53 -16.77 6.80
C GLU A 58 29.55 -18.10 6.02
N LYS A 59 28.43 -18.46 5.39
CA LYS A 59 28.24 -19.71 4.61
C LYS A 59 28.09 -19.47 3.10
N GLY A 60 28.35 -18.25 2.64
CA GLY A 60 28.19 -17.82 1.24
C GLY A 60 26.99 -16.90 1.02
N LEU A 61 26.65 -16.63 -0.24
CA LEU A 61 25.60 -15.67 -0.61
C LEU A 61 24.21 -16.22 -0.27
N PHE A 62 23.48 -15.52 0.60
CA PHE A 62 22.07 -15.76 0.87
C PHE A 62 21.21 -14.87 -0.04
N LYS A 63 20.20 -15.47 -0.70
CA LYS A 63 19.27 -14.77 -1.58
C LYS A 63 17.83 -14.89 -1.10
N LEU A 64 17.18 -13.74 -0.96
CA LEU A 64 15.74 -13.67 -0.82
C LEU A 64 15.09 -13.92 -2.18
N SER A 65 14.01 -14.69 -2.20
CA SER A 65 13.38 -15.14 -3.45
C SER A 65 12.40 -14.11 -4.02
N HIS A 66 11.70 -13.38 -3.16
CA HIS A 66 10.53 -12.59 -3.53
C HIS A 66 10.72 -11.11 -3.18
N TRP A 67 10.23 -10.22 -4.06
CA TRP A 67 10.36 -8.77 -3.89
C TRP A 67 9.83 -8.29 -2.52
N PHE A 68 8.67 -8.80 -2.09
CA PHE A 68 8.06 -8.48 -0.79
C PHE A 68 8.84 -8.97 0.44
N ASP A 69 9.86 -9.82 0.26
CA ASP A 69 10.75 -10.23 1.34
C ASP A 69 12.01 -9.38 1.46
N GLY A 70 12.27 -8.53 0.44
CA GLY A 70 13.43 -7.67 0.39
C GLY A 70 13.57 -6.79 1.64
N LEU A 71 14.81 -6.58 2.04
CA LEU A 71 15.19 -5.98 3.31
C LEU A 71 14.87 -4.49 3.31
N SER A 72 14.00 -4.08 4.23
CA SER A 72 13.41 -2.75 4.18
C SER A 72 14.41 -1.64 4.44
N MET A 73 14.26 -0.60 3.63
CA MET A 73 14.97 0.66 3.71
C MET A 73 13.96 1.81 3.67
N VAL A 74 14.32 2.94 4.29
CA VAL A 74 13.58 4.19 4.20
C VAL A 74 14.44 5.23 3.50
N HIS A 75 13.84 5.99 2.61
CA HIS A 75 14.46 7.09 1.87
C HIS A 75 13.72 8.39 2.21
N LYS A 76 14.47 9.46 2.45
CA LYS A 76 13.96 10.79 2.78
C LYS A 76 14.47 11.80 1.76
N PHE A 77 13.56 12.45 1.06
CA PHE A 77 13.82 13.61 0.20
C PHE A 77 13.24 14.85 0.86
N LYS A 78 14.08 15.75 1.34
CA LYS A 78 13.65 17.01 1.94
C LYS A 78 13.72 18.11 0.89
N ILE A 79 12.57 18.69 0.55
CA ILE A 79 12.39 19.76 -0.43
C ILE A 79 12.21 21.05 0.37
N GLU A 80 13.12 22.00 0.20
CA GLU A 80 13.17 23.24 0.97
C GLU A 80 13.32 24.44 0.05
N ASN A 81 12.87 25.61 0.50
CA ASN A 81 13.21 26.87 -0.15
C ASN A 81 14.54 27.39 0.40
N ASP A 82 15.39 27.89 -0.49
CA ASP A 82 16.56 28.67 -0.13
C ASP A 82 16.68 29.85 -1.09
N SER A 83 16.40 31.05 -0.56
CA SER A 83 16.64 32.32 -1.26
C SER A 83 16.04 32.33 -2.68
N ASP A 84 14.76 31.96 -2.79
CA ASP A 84 13.97 31.85 -4.03
C ASP A 84 14.34 30.69 -4.96
N GLN A 85 15.17 29.75 -4.52
CA GLN A 85 15.46 28.50 -5.22
C GLN A 85 15.08 27.28 -4.38
N VAL A 86 14.43 26.31 -5.01
CA VAL A 86 14.16 25.03 -4.35
C VAL A 86 15.43 24.20 -4.27
N LYS A 87 15.76 23.72 -3.06
CA LYS A 87 16.83 22.76 -2.79
C LYS A 87 16.23 21.43 -2.37
N VAL A 88 16.86 20.35 -2.82
CA VAL A 88 16.49 19.00 -2.43
C VAL A 88 17.68 18.34 -1.74
N SER A 89 17.45 17.74 -0.58
CA SER A 89 18.42 16.89 0.10
C SER A 89 17.90 15.47 0.24
N TYR A 90 18.83 14.51 0.30
CA TYR A 90 18.53 13.08 0.37
C TYR A 90 19.27 12.41 1.51
N SER A 91 18.57 11.56 2.26
CA SER A 91 19.17 10.56 3.15
C SER A 91 18.38 9.26 3.09
N SER A 92 18.98 8.16 3.53
CA SER A 92 18.36 6.85 3.59
C SER A 92 18.95 5.99 4.70
N ARG A 93 18.18 5.02 5.18
CA ARG A 93 18.63 4.06 6.19
C ARG A 93 17.96 2.70 6.04
N PHE A 94 18.72 1.61 6.20
CA PHE A 94 18.12 0.30 6.47
C PHE A 94 17.41 0.32 7.83
N ILE A 95 16.22 -0.28 7.88
CA ILE A 95 15.42 -0.35 9.12
C ILE A 95 15.40 -1.76 9.71
N VAL A 96 16.26 -2.65 9.19
CA VAL A 96 16.29 -4.08 9.49
C VAL A 96 17.71 -4.58 9.84
N ASP A 97 18.53 -3.71 10.44
CA ASP A 97 19.94 -4.00 10.77
C ASP A 97 20.12 -5.33 11.53
N GLN A 98 19.24 -5.62 12.49
CA GLN A 98 19.30 -6.87 13.25
C GLN A 98 18.95 -8.10 12.40
N LEU A 99 17.98 -7.99 11.48
CA LEU A 99 17.64 -9.08 10.57
C LEU A 99 18.78 -9.35 9.59
N ILE A 100 19.40 -8.30 9.07
CA ILE A 100 20.60 -8.37 8.24
C ILE A 100 21.69 -9.16 8.97
N GLU A 101 21.94 -8.83 10.24
CA GLU A 101 22.96 -9.51 11.05
C GLU A 101 22.60 -10.97 11.35
N THR A 102 21.33 -11.27 11.64
CA THR A 102 20.84 -12.65 11.78
C THR A 102 21.08 -13.44 10.49
N ILE A 103 20.76 -12.86 9.33
CA ILE A 103 21.00 -13.53 8.03
C ILE A 103 22.50 -13.75 7.81
N ARG A 104 23.36 -12.76 8.08
CA ARG A 104 24.82 -12.88 7.93
C ARG A 104 25.41 -14.04 8.73
N LYS A 105 24.95 -14.24 9.98
CA LYS A 105 25.42 -15.31 10.86
C LYS A 105 24.81 -16.67 10.52
N THR A 106 23.51 -16.69 10.25
CA THR A 106 22.75 -17.96 10.21
C THR A 106 22.59 -18.50 8.80
N GLY A 107 22.58 -17.64 7.78
CA GLY A 107 22.14 -17.96 6.42
C GLY A 107 20.63 -18.12 6.30
N SER A 108 19.84 -17.48 7.17
CA SER A 108 18.39 -17.68 7.29
C SER A 108 17.69 -16.44 7.86
N THR A 109 16.41 -16.26 7.54
CA THR A 109 15.55 -15.20 8.10
C THR A 109 14.87 -15.61 9.42
N GLU A 110 15.03 -16.87 9.86
CA GLU A 110 14.51 -17.50 11.10
C GLU A 110 12.98 -17.42 11.37
N GLY A 111 12.19 -16.71 10.55
CA GLY A 111 10.75 -16.53 10.68
C GLY A 111 9.93 -16.76 9.41
N PHE A 112 8.65 -16.36 9.46
CA PHE A 112 7.75 -16.41 8.30
C PHE A 112 8.04 -15.28 7.32
N THR A 113 8.09 -15.61 6.04
CA THR A 113 8.29 -14.66 4.95
C THR A 113 7.00 -14.49 4.14
N PHE A 114 6.98 -13.58 3.19
CA PHE A 114 5.95 -13.50 2.19
C PHE A 114 6.07 -14.64 1.18
N GLY A 115 7.24 -14.84 0.57
CA GLY A 115 7.41 -15.76 -0.56
C GLY A 115 8.79 -16.42 -0.66
N GLN A 116 9.55 -16.54 0.42
CA GLN A 116 10.85 -17.23 0.38
C GLN A 116 10.66 -18.69 -0.05
N LYS A 117 11.33 -19.10 -1.14
CA LYS A 117 11.33 -20.50 -1.58
C LYS A 117 12.08 -21.35 -0.55
N GLN A 118 11.49 -22.47 -0.15
CA GLN A 118 12.17 -23.43 0.72
C GLN A 118 13.17 -24.27 -0.07
N ASP A 119 14.33 -24.54 0.52
CA ASP A 119 15.28 -25.53 0.00
C ASP A 119 14.65 -26.94 0.08
N PRO A 120 14.50 -27.65 -1.06
CA PRO A 120 13.94 -29.01 -1.10
C PRO A 120 14.61 -29.98 -0.13
N CYS A 121 15.93 -29.88 0.05
CA CYS A 121 16.73 -30.79 0.86
C CYS A 121 16.49 -30.61 2.38
N GLN A 122 16.17 -29.38 2.82
CA GLN A 122 15.80 -29.12 4.22
C GLN A 122 14.33 -29.48 4.52
N SER A 123 13.44 -29.40 3.52
CA SER A 123 12.00 -29.66 3.66
C SER A 123 11.70 -31.11 4.06
N TYR A 124 12.37 -32.10 3.46
CA TYR A 124 12.08 -33.52 3.73
C TYR A 124 12.51 -33.97 5.14
N PHE A 125 13.72 -33.61 5.58
CA PHE A 125 14.23 -34.01 6.91
C PHE A 125 13.52 -33.27 8.06
N LYS A 126 13.14 -31.99 7.89
CA LYS A 126 12.43 -31.23 8.93
C LYS A 126 10.94 -31.55 8.99
N LYS A 127 10.27 -31.86 7.86
CA LYS A 127 8.86 -32.29 7.86
C LYS A 127 8.66 -33.53 8.73
N LEU A 128 9.55 -34.52 8.63
CA LEU A 128 9.46 -35.76 9.42
C LEU A 128 9.63 -35.53 10.94
N MET A 129 10.43 -34.54 11.34
CA MET A 129 10.65 -34.19 12.76
C MET A 129 9.60 -33.24 13.34
N SER A 130 9.00 -32.37 12.51
CA SER A 130 7.97 -31.40 12.95
C SER A 130 6.60 -32.02 13.26
N VAL A 131 6.34 -33.26 12.82
CA VAL A 131 5.11 -33.99 13.16
C VAL A 131 5.13 -34.47 14.63
N PHE A 132 6.30 -34.50 15.28
CA PHE A 132 6.47 -35.01 16.65
C PHE A 132 6.74 -33.93 17.71
N THR A 133 6.73 -32.65 17.34
CA THR A 133 6.86 -31.54 18.30
C THR A 133 5.67 -30.60 18.15
N ALA A 134 4.82 -30.56 19.18
CA ALA A 134 3.78 -29.53 19.32
C ALA A 134 4.43 -28.16 19.18
N ALA A 135 3.97 -27.35 18.21
CA ALA A 135 4.43 -25.98 18.03
C ALA A 135 4.31 -25.23 19.38
N PRO A 136 5.36 -24.52 19.82
CA PRO A 136 5.21 -23.69 21.00
C PRO A 136 4.17 -22.60 20.72
N PRO A 137 3.33 -22.25 21.72
CA PRO A 137 2.47 -21.09 21.64
C PRO A 137 3.34 -19.82 21.61
N SER A 138 2.93 -18.85 20.79
CA SER A 138 3.31 -17.43 20.88
C SER A 138 4.77 -17.13 21.29
N SER A 139 5.71 -17.12 20.35
CA SER A 139 6.97 -16.40 20.58
C SER A 139 6.75 -14.89 20.39
N THR A 140 6.04 -14.27 21.33
CA THR A 140 5.93 -12.80 21.46
C THR A 140 7.14 -12.17 22.16
N GLN A 141 8.22 -12.93 22.41
CA GLN A 141 9.41 -12.43 23.13
C GLN A 141 10.77 -12.72 22.47
N GLY A 142 10.85 -13.44 21.34
CA GLY A 142 12.11 -13.57 20.58
C GLY A 142 12.14 -12.62 19.38
N GLY A 143 12.90 -11.53 19.47
CA GLY A 143 13.39 -10.78 18.30
C GLY A 143 12.43 -9.78 17.63
N ARG A 144 11.62 -9.02 18.39
CA ARG A 144 10.78 -7.94 17.81
C ARG A 144 11.59 -6.92 17.00
N GLU A 145 12.84 -6.70 17.39
CA GLU A 145 13.78 -5.77 16.77
C GLU A 145 14.40 -6.29 15.45
N GLY A 146 14.09 -7.53 15.01
CA GLY A 146 14.53 -8.14 13.75
C GLY A 146 13.43 -8.35 12.70
N SER A 147 12.29 -7.67 12.83
CA SER A 147 11.16 -7.81 11.88
C SER A 147 11.29 -6.91 10.65
N ASN A 148 10.99 -7.43 9.46
CA ASN A 148 10.98 -6.65 8.22
C ASN A 148 9.63 -5.91 8.04
N ILE A 149 9.56 -4.66 8.52
CA ILE A 149 8.34 -3.84 8.54
C ILE A 149 8.57 -2.55 7.72
N GLY A 150 8.43 -2.62 6.39
CA GLY A 150 8.69 -1.47 5.51
C GLY A 150 7.84 -1.47 4.24
N VAL A 151 6.55 -1.77 4.36
CA VAL A 151 5.60 -1.74 3.23
C VAL A 151 5.05 -0.34 3.04
N THR A 152 4.48 0.27 4.08
CA THR A 152 4.04 1.67 4.07
C THR A 152 4.68 2.44 5.22
N ILE A 153 4.68 3.77 5.11
CA ILE A 153 5.20 4.67 6.13
C ILE A 153 4.18 5.78 6.39
N SER A 154 4.03 6.19 7.66
CA SER A 154 3.09 7.22 8.06
C SER A 154 3.71 8.12 9.12
N ALA A 155 3.56 9.42 8.92
CA ALA A 155 3.87 10.41 9.93
C ALA A 155 2.68 10.57 10.88
N ASN A 156 2.97 10.88 12.14
CA ASN A 156 2.01 11.31 13.16
C ASN A 156 0.86 10.32 13.37
N MET A 157 1.15 9.01 13.28
CA MET A 157 0.15 7.96 13.48
C MET A 157 -0.40 8.04 14.92
N PRO A 158 -1.72 8.19 15.14
CA PRO A 158 -2.30 8.26 16.47
C PRO A 158 -2.28 6.92 17.20
N GLY A 159 -2.51 6.98 18.51
CA GLY A 159 -2.56 5.81 19.41
C GLY A 159 -1.20 5.31 19.88
N PHE A 160 -0.11 5.82 19.30
CA PHE A 160 1.25 5.57 19.73
C PHE A 160 1.91 6.88 20.14
N GLY A 161 1.68 7.30 21.40
CA GLY A 161 2.39 8.46 21.95
C GLY A 161 3.88 8.13 22.22
N PRO A 162 4.77 9.13 22.27
CA PRO A 162 6.14 8.94 22.73
C PRO A 162 6.24 8.47 24.20
N PHE A 163 5.13 8.54 24.97
CA PHE A 163 5.07 8.21 26.40
C PHE A 163 3.80 7.43 26.82
N GLY A 164 3.17 6.70 25.89
CA GLY A 164 1.93 5.96 26.18
C GLY A 164 0.65 6.81 26.07
N PRO A 165 -0.51 6.24 26.40
CA PRO A 165 -1.83 6.83 26.12
C PRO A 165 -2.15 8.11 26.93
N ASP A 166 -1.37 8.42 27.97
CA ASP A 166 -1.67 9.52 28.90
C ASP A 166 -0.91 10.83 28.60
N GLN A 167 -0.08 10.88 27.55
CA GLN A 167 0.65 12.10 27.13
C GLN A 167 0.64 12.31 25.61
N ALA A 168 -0.53 12.17 24.99
CA ALA A 168 -0.73 12.69 23.64
C ALA A 168 -0.75 14.22 23.71
N GLU A 169 0.37 14.89 23.39
CA GLU A 169 0.29 16.31 23.04
C GLU A 169 -0.73 16.45 21.90
N THR A 170 -1.78 17.22 22.17
CA THR A 170 -2.85 17.54 21.23
C THR A 170 -2.30 18.42 20.12
N SER A 171 -1.58 17.83 19.16
CA SER A 171 -1.27 18.49 17.90
C SER A 171 -2.57 18.61 17.11
N LYS A 172 -3.12 19.83 17.03
CA LYS A 172 -4.31 20.14 16.21
C LYS A 172 -4.06 19.96 14.70
N ASN A 173 -2.82 19.72 14.27
CA ASN A 173 -2.41 19.62 12.87
C ASN A 173 -1.64 18.31 12.58
N HIS A 174 -2.32 17.17 12.55
CA HIS A 174 -1.72 15.87 12.18
C HIS A 174 -1.11 15.85 10.77
N ALA A 175 -1.50 16.78 9.89
CA ALA A 175 -1.11 16.84 8.49
C ALA A 175 0.23 17.55 8.20
N SER A 176 0.84 18.22 9.19
CA SER A 176 2.06 19.02 8.99
C SER A 176 3.12 18.71 10.04
N GLY A 177 4.39 18.70 9.63
CA GLY A 177 5.51 18.30 10.47
C GLY A 177 5.53 16.80 10.75
N ILE A 178 6.66 16.29 11.23
CA ILE A 178 6.82 14.88 11.58
C ILE A 178 7.25 14.79 13.04
N SER A 179 6.30 14.49 13.94
CA SER A 179 6.58 14.23 15.35
C SER A 179 6.84 12.75 15.63
N THR A 180 6.06 11.88 14.98
CA THR A 180 6.28 10.43 15.01
C THR A 180 6.35 9.88 13.59
N LEU A 181 7.14 8.82 13.41
CA LEU A 181 7.30 8.15 12.14
C LEU A 181 7.18 6.65 12.34
N VAL A 182 6.26 6.03 11.60
CA VAL A 182 5.94 4.61 11.76
C VAL A 182 5.89 3.91 10.40
N THR A 183 6.61 2.80 10.26
CA THR A 183 6.46 1.88 9.14
C THR A 183 5.54 0.70 9.49
N LYS A 184 4.88 0.16 8.47
CA LYS A 184 3.85 -0.88 8.58
C LYS A 184 4.12 -2.01 7.60
N THR A 185 3.50 -3.16 7.86
CA THR A 185 3.40 -4.31 6.98
C THR A 185 2.01 -4.93 7.12
N ASP A 186 1.69 -6.01 6.41
CA ASP A 186 0.38 -6.69 6.48
C ASP A 186 0.23 -7.60 7.73
N ARG A 187 0.95 -7.25 8.79
CA ARG A 187 0.87 -7.86 10.11
C ARG A 187 0.38 -6.83 11.11
N ASN A 188 0.00 -7.29 12.29
CA ASN A 188 -0.43 -6.44 13.40
C ASN A 188 0.71 -5.64 14.06
N ALA A 189 1.81 -5.35 13.36
CA ALA A 189 3.03 -4.76 13.91
C ALA A 189 3.39 -3.43 13.23
N TYR A 190 4.00 -2.54 14.02
CA TYR A 190 4.39 -1.18 13.67
C TYR A 190 5.81 -0.94 14.12
N GLN A 191 6.68 -0.44 13.25
CA GLN A 191 8.04 -0.07 13.62
C GLN A 191 8.17 1.44 13.68
N HIS A 192 8.58 1.94 14.84
CA HIS A 192 8.84 3.35 15.09
C HIS A 192 10.24 3.69 14.60
N LEU A 193 10.36 4.85 13.95
CA LEU A 193 11.61 5.40 13.47
C LEU A 193 11.81 6.81 14.05
N ASN A 194 13.06 7.19 14.28
CA ASN A 194 13.43 8.58 14.52
C ASN A 194 13.15 9.40 13.23
N PRO A 195 12.33 10.47 13.25
CA PRO A 195 12.02 11.27 12.06
C PRO A 195 13.23 11.92 11.37
N GLU A 196 14.28 12.24 12.14
CA GLU A 196 15.46 12.92 11.64
C GLU A 196 16.51 11.93 11.11
N THR A 197 16.84 10.91 11.88
CA THR A 197 17.91 9.95 11.54
C THR A 197 17.42 8.70 10.83
N LEU A 198 16.09 8.47 10.77
CA LEU A 198 15.44 7.25 10.29
C LEU A 198 15.81 5.99 11.07
N GLU A 199 16.50 6.13 12.21
CA GLU A 199 16.92 5.01 13.04
C GLU A 199 15.71 4.30 13.66
N PRO A 200 15.66 2.95 13.58
CA PRO A 200 14.66 2.17 14.31
C PRO A 200 14.68 2.47 15.82
N ALA A 201 13.54 2.88 16.36
CA ALA A 201 13.35 3.20 17.76
C ALA A 201 12.65 2.07 18.55
N GLY A 202 11.86 1.22 17.87
CA GLY A 202 11.20 0.08 18.50
C GLY A 202 10.02 -0.45 17.69
N VAL A 203 9.43 -1.56 18.16
CA VAL A 203 8.28 -2.20 17.50
C VAL A 203 7.10 -2.31 18.46
N ALA A 204 5.95 -1.77 18.05
CA ALA A 204 4.67 -1.93 18.71
C ALA A 204 3.79 -2.93 17.95
N ILE A 205 2.81 -3.53 18.63
CA ILE A 205 1.79 -4.39 18.01
C ILE A 205 0.39 -3.88 18.34
N GLN A 206 -0.61 -4.29 17.58
CA GLN A 206 -1.98 -3.78 17.72
C GLN A 206 -2.60 -4.06 19.09
N THR A 207 -2.14 -5.06 19.85
CA THR A 207 -2.60 -5.26 21.23
C THR A 207 -2.22 -4.10 22.16
N SER A 208 -1.19 -3.32 21.81
CA SER A 208 -0.85 -2.06 22.51
C SER A 208 -1.86 -0.95 22.23
N LEU A 209 -2.57 -1.00 21.10
CA LEU A 209 -3.66 -0.06 20.79
C LEU A 209 -4.96 -0.47 21.48
N HIS A 210 -5.29 -1.76 21.47
CA HIS A 210 -6.48 -2.30 22.12
C HIS A 210 -6.32 -3.81 22.40
N PRO A 211 -6.68 -4.30 23.60
CA PRO A 211 -6.44 -5.70 24.01
C PRO A 211 -7.14 -6.75 23.14
N GLU A 212 -8.24 -6.41 22.46
CA GLU A 212 -8.91 -7.34 21.54
C GLU A 212 -8.20 -7.55 20.20
N LEU A 213 -7.21 -6.74 19.83
CA LEU A 213 -6.54 -6.81 18.52
C LEU A 213 -5.43 -7.88 18.48
N ILE A 214 -5.81 -9.12 18.81
CA ILE A 214 -4.92 -10.28 18.97
C ILE A 214 -4.56 -11.00 17.66
N GLY A 215 -5.18 -10.60 16.55
CA GLY A 215 -4.99 -11.24 15.25
C GLY A 215 -3.60 -10.99 14.66
N GLN A 216 -3.15 -11.93 13.83
CA GLN A 216 -1.80 -11.97 13.27
C GLN A 216 -1.64 -11.06 12.04
N LEU A 217 -2.72 -10.88 11.27
CA LEU A 217 -2.69 -10.13 10.01
C LEU A 217 -3.48 -8.82 10.14
N SER A 218 -3.04 -7.83 9.39
CA SER A 218 -3.68 -6.51 9.25
C SER A 218 -3.34 -5.96 7.87
N SER A 219 -3.85 -4.78 7.52
CA SER A 219 -3.45 -4.09 6.29
C SER A 219 -2.30 -3.12 6.56
N ALA A 220 -1.32 -3.10 5.66
CA ALA A 220 -0.30 -2.04 5.63
C ALA A 220 -0.90 -0.67 5.27
N HIS A 221 -2.00 -0.66 4.50
CA HIS A 221 -2.76 0.52 4.07
C HIS A 221 -3.90 0.91 5.01
N ALA A 222 -3.60 1.04 6.31
CA ALA A 222 -4.50 1.75 7.23
C ALA A 222 -4.88 3.11 6.62
N LYS A 223 -6.17 3.46 6.64
CA LYS A 223 -6.67 4.70 6.02
C LYS A 223 -6.91 5.75 7.09
N SER A 224 -6.38 6.96 6.87
CA SER A 224 -6.67 8.13 7.70
C SER A 224 -7.90 8.87 7.16
N ASP A 225 -8.76 9.33 8.06
CA ASP A 225 -9.84 10.26 7.73
C ASP A 225 -9.22 11.63 7.38
N PRO A 226 -9.54 12.22 6.21
CA PRO A 226 -9.00 13.51 5.83
C PRO A 226 -9.52 14.68 6.68
N ASP A 227 -10.71 14.54 7.29
CA ASP A 227 -11.35 15.59 8.08
C ASP A 227 -10.96 15.50 9.56
N THR A 228 -10.86 14.28 10.13
CA THR A 228 -10.58 14.10 11.57
C THR A 228 -9.16 13.65 11.91
N GLY A 229 -8.43 13.10 10.94
CA GLY A 229 -7.13 12.44 11.17
C GLY A 229 -7.24 11.05 11.82
N ASP A 230 -8.43 10.58 12.19
CA ASP A 230 -8.64 9.25 12.78
C ASP A 230 -8.16 8.16 11.80
N ILE A 231 -7.53 7.10 12.32
CA ILE A 231 -7.06 5.98 11.49
C ILE A 231 -8.00 4.79 11.60
N PHE A 232 -8.27 4.14 10.47
CA PHE A 232 -9.11 2.95 10.37
C PHE A 232 -8.32 1.80 9.75
N ASN A 233 -8.43 0.63 10.36
CA ASN A 233 -7.81 -0.59 9.86
C ASN A 233 -8.61 -1.83 10.33
N TYR A 234 -8.15 -3.02 9.97
CA TYR A 234 -8.68 -4.28 10.46
C TYR A 234 -7.60 -5.09 11.18
N ASN A 235 -8.03 -5.99 12.06
CA ASN A 235 -7.20 -7.04 12.64
C ASN A 235 -7.85 -8.41 12.34
N LEU A 236 -7.09 -9.32 11.73
CA LEU A 236 -7.54 -10.67 11.37
C LEU A 236 -6.85 -11.69 12.26
N GLU A 237 -7.66 -12.37 13.06
CA GLU A 237 -7.26 -13.53 13.82
C GLU A 237 -7.43 -14.79 12.99
N LEU A 238 -6.31 -15.44 12.67
CA LEU A 238 -6.25 -16.76 12.06
C LEU A 238 -6.44 -17.80 13.16
N SER A 239 -7.58 -18.46 13.14
CA SER A 239 -7.95 -19.51 14.09
C SER A 239 -8.78 -20.59 13.39
N SER A 240 -9.30 -21.56 14.15
CA SER A 240 -10.30 -22.49 13.62
C SER A 240 -11.55 -21.79 13.10
N ASP A 241 -11.82 -20.56 13.58
CA ASP A 241 -12.95 -19.71 13.22
C ASP A 241 -12.50 -18.25 12.99
N PRO A 242 -11.90 -17.95 11.82
CA PRO A 242 -11.21 -16.70 11.57
C PRO A 242 -12.10 -15.47 11.77
N THR A 243 -11.58 -14.50 12.50
CA THR A 243 -12.35 -13.35 12.98
C THR A 243 -11.68 -12.04 12.56
N TYR A 244 -12.44 -11.20 11.87
CA TYR A 244 -12.06 -9.83 11.52
C TYR A 244 -12.61 -8.86 12.56
N ARG A 245 -11.77 -7.90 12.96
CA ARG A 245 -12.12 -6.77 13.82
C ARG A 245 -11.81 -5.49 13.07
N ILE A 246 -12.82 -4.70 12.73
CA ILE A 246 -12.62 -3.36 12.18
C ILE A 246 -12.47 -2.41 13.35
N PHE A 247 -11.43 -1.58 13.35
CA PHE A 247 -11.13 -0.67 14.44
C PHE A 247 -10.80 0.73 13.95
N ARG A 248 -10.99 1.69 14.86
CA ARG A 248 -10.61 3.10 14.71
C ARG A 248 -9.60 3.47 15.78
N VAL A 249 -8.58 4.23 15.45
CA VAL A 249 -7.70 4.93 16.39
C VAL A 249 -7.97 6.42 16.26
N SER A 250 -8.43 7.05 17.35
CA SER A 250 -8.78 8.45 17.35
C SER A 250 -7.52 9.32 17.29
N ALA A 251 -7.47 10.24 16.33
CA ALA A 251 -6.42 11.25 16.22
C ALA A 251 -6.39 12.17 17.44
N THR A 252 -7.57 12.61 17.89
CA THR A 252 -7.71 13.55 18.99
C THR A 252 -7.37 12.95 20.35
N THR A 253 -7.74 11.69 20.60
CA THR A 253 -7.65 11.10 21.94
C THR A 253 -6.63 9.97 22.05
N GLY A 254 -6.11 9.46 20.93
CA GLY A 254 -5.29 8.25 20.88
C GLY A 254 -6.04 6.95 21.22
N LYS A 255 -7.33 7.02 21.59
CA LYS A 255 -8.12 5.84 21.98
C LYS A 255 -8.49 5.00 20.77
N THR A 256 -8.53 3.69 20.98
CA THR A 256 -8.91 2.72 19.95
C THR A 256 -10.28 2.12 20.24
N ASP A 257 -11.17 2.12 19.25
CA ASP A 257 -12.51 1.53 19.31
C ASP A 257 -12.63 0.36 18.34
N ILE A 258 -13.28 -0.73 18.77
CA ILE A 258 -13.69 -1.82 17.88
C ILE A 258 -15.06 -1.46 17.29
N LEU A 259 -15.11 -1.19 15.98
CA LEU A 259 -16.32 -0.79 15.27
C LEU A 259 -17.20 -1.99 14.93
N ALA A 260 -16.59 -3.10 14.52
CA ALA A 260 -17.30 -4.34 14.20
C ALA A 260 -16.40 -5.56 14.39
N LYS A 261 -17.02 -6.68 14.73
CA LYS A 261 -16.39 -8.00 14.80
C LYS A 261 -17.24 -9.00 14.04
N PHE A 262 -16.66 -9.70 13.08
CA PHE A 262 -17.37 -10.71 12.28
C PHE A 262 -16.45 -11.82 11.81
N LYS A 263 -17.05 -12.98 11.54
CA LYS A 263 -16.38 -14.16 11.02
C LYS A 263 -16.45 -14.16 9.50
N ALA A 264 -15.34 -14.42 8.85
CA ALA A 264 -15.27 -14.53 7.40
C ALA A 264 -14.08 -15.39 6.98
N THR A 265 -14.14 -15.91 5.75
CA THR A 265 -13.00 -16.65 5.19
C THR A 265 -11.75 -15.75 5.20
N PRO A 266 -10.61 -16.23 5.72
CA PRO A 266 -9.40 -15.42 5.77
C PRO A 266 -8.78 -15.32 4.38
N ALA A 267 -8.34 -14.13 4.01
CA ALA A 267 -7.55 -13.88 2.81
C ALA A 267 -6.42 -12.91 3.16
N TYR A 268 -5.40 -12.84 2.30
CA TYR A 268 -4.38 -11.81 2.39
C TYR A 268 -4.98 -10.49 1.86
N ILE A 269 -5.32 -9.57 2.77
CA ILE A 269 -5.99 -8.29 2.46
C ILE A 269 -5.05 -7.12 2.73
N HIS A 270 -4.51 -6.55 1.66
CA HIS A 270 -3.48 -5.53 1.74
C HIS A 270 -4.02 -4.11 2.02
N SER A 271 -5.30 -3.84 1.72
CA SER A 271 -5.91 -2.51 1.88
C SER A 271 -7.42 -2.56 2.13
N LEU A 272 -7.96 -1.42 2.56
CA LEU A 272 -9.38 -1.19 2.83
C LEU A 272 -9.81 0.19 2.31
N PHE A 273 -11.10 0.44 2.21
CA PHE A 273 -11.64 1.72 1.76
C PHE A 273 -12.31 2.49 2.90
N LEU A 274 -12.39 3.80 2.72
CA LEU A 274 -13.20 4.70 3.51
C LEU A 274 -14.18 5.43 2.59
N THR A 275 -15.41 5.58 3.07
CA THR A 275 -16.35 6.60 2.60
C THR A 275 -16.58 7.60 3.72
N GLN A 276 -17.45 8.60 3.49
CA GLN A 276 -17.80 9.57 4.52
C GLN A 276 -18.38 8.92 5.79
N ASN A 277 -19.13 7.82 5.66
CA ASN A 277 -19.86 7.18 6.76
C ASN A 277 -19.46 5.71 7.01
N TYR A 278 -18.65 5.09 6.15
CA TYR A 278 -18.36 3.66 6.22
C TYR A 278 -16.87 3.32 6.09
N VAL A 279 -16.45 2.30 6.82
CA VAL A 279 -15.26 1.51 6.47
C VAL A 279 -15.73 0.35 5.60
N VAL A 280 -15.07 0.14 4.46
CA VAL A 280 -15.39 -0.98 3.56
C VAL A 280 -14.21 -1.93 3.51
N LEU A 281 -14.41 -3.14 4.02
CA LEU A 281 -13.44 -4.22 3.89
C LEU A 281 -13.86 -5.15 2.75
N CYS A 282 -13.08 -5.20 1.68
CA CYS A 282 -13.25 -6.21 0.65
C CYS A 282 -12.38 -7.42 0.95
N VAL A 283 -12.98 -8.55 1.30
CA VAL A 283 -12.33 -9.86 1.25
C VAL A 283 -12.39 -10.34 -0.20
N TRP A 284 -11.36 -10.02 -0.97
CA TRP A 284 -11.22 -10.53 -2.33
C TRP A 284 -10.93 -12.03 -2.35
N ASN A 285 -10.97 -12.64 -3.54
CA ASN A 285 -10.77 -14.08 -3.74
C ASN A 285 -9.33 -14.50 -3.38
N SER A 286 -8.96 -15.77 -3.62
CA SER A 286 -7.65 -16.33 -3.26
C SER A 286 -7.42 -16.34 -1.75
N HIS A 287 -8.31 -17.05 -1.06
CA HIS A 287 -8.30 -17.22 0.39
C HIS A 287 -7.05 -17.96 0.89
N LEU A 288 -6.74 -17.78 2.18
CA LEU A 288 -5.68 -18.52 2.86
C LEU A 288 -6.10 -19.98 3.11
N SER A 289 -5.33 -20.91 2.56
CA SER A 289 -5.54 -22.35 2.65
C SER A 289 -5.52 -22.83 4.10
N ALA A 290 -6.35 -23.82 4.42
CA ALA A 290 -6.52 -24.34 5.79
C ALA A 290 -6.75 -23.22 6.83
N ARG A 291 -7.52 -22.18 6.47
CA ARG A 291 -7.83 -21.02 7.33
C ARG A 291 -6.58 -20.28 7.85
N GLY A 292 -5.47 -20.35 7.11
CA GLY A 292 -4.19 -19.73 7.47
C GLY A 292 -3.20 -20.66 8.18
N ALA A 293 -3.62 -21.86 8.63
CA ALA A 293 -2.70 -22.84 9.23
C ALA A 293 -1.59 -23.29 8.26
N SER A 294 -1.85 -23.21 6.95
CA SER A 294 -0.87 -23.52 5.91
C SER A 294 0.38 -22.64 5.94
N ILE A 295 0.30 -21.43 6.50
CA ILE A 295 1.46 -20.55 6.67
C ILE A 295 2.49 -21.20 7.60
N LEU A 296 2.05 -21.97 8.60
CA LEU A 296 2.94 -22.68 9.52
C LEU A 296 3.71 -23.80 8.81
N TRP A 297 3.07 -24.50 7.87
CA TRP A 297 3.68 -25.61 7.10
C TRP A 297 4.57 -25.12 5.97
N ASN A 298 4.10 -24.10 5.22
CA ASN A 298 4.80 -23.53 4.08
C ASN A 298 5.87 -22.52 4.49
N LYS A 299 5.83 -22.03 5.73
CA LYS A 299 6.70 -20.97 6.26
C LYS A 299 6.69 -19.65 5.46
N ASN A 300 5.76 -19.51 4.52
CA ASN A 300 5.53 -18.30 3.76
C ASN A 300 4.02 -18.10 3.49
N VAL A 301 3.65 -16.86 3.19
CA VAL A 301 2.26 -16.47 2.91
C VAL A 301 1.82 -16.88 1.51
N LEU A 302 2.69 -16.70 0.50
CA LEU A 302 2.36 -16.89 -0.91
C LEU A 302 1.91 -18.31 -1.25
N ASP A 303 2.64 -19.33 -0.77
CA ASP A 303 2.29 -20.73 -1.00
C ASP A 303 1.05 -21.16 -0.20
N SER A 304 0.59 -20.30 0.71
CA SER A 304 -0.62 -20.48 1.52
C SER A 304 -1.84 -19.79 0.88
N ILE A 305 -1.67 -19.01 -0.18
CA ILE A 305 -2.75 -18.39 -0.95
C ILE A 305 -3.29 -19.39 -1.97
N SER A 306 -4.58 -19.70 -1.88
CA SER A 306 -5.26 -20.56 -2.87
C SER A 306 -5.35 -19.86 -4.24
N PRO A 307 -5.31 -20.61 -5.36
CA PRO A 307 -5.61 -20.06 -6.68
C PRO A 307 -6.96 -19.32 -6.70
N LEU A 308 -7.06 -18.30 -7.57
CA LEU A 308 -8.33 -17.62 -7.80
C LEU A 308 -9.36 -18.64 -8.30
N ASN A 309 -10.52 -18.66 -7.66
CA ASN A 309 -11.62 -19.55 -8.02
C ASN A 309 -12.90 -18.75 -8.29
N PRO A 310 -13.34 -18.66 -9.56
CA PRO A 310 -14.48 -17.84 -9.94
C PRO A 310 -15.82 -18.31 -9.34
N ARG A 311 -15.89 -19.53 -8.77
CA ARG A 311 -17.08 -20.01 -8.05
C ARG A 311 -17.34 -19.27 -6.74
N TYR A 312 -16.31 -18.66 -6.15
CA TYR A 312 -16.44 -17.89 -4.92
C TYR A 312 -16.44 -16.39 -5.23
N PRO A 313 -17.42 -15.62 -4.75
CA PRO A 313 -17.42 -14.17 -4.96
C PRO A 313 -16.35 -13.48 -4.12
N ALA A 314 -15.94 -12.29 -4.53
CA ALA A 314 -15.33 -11.35 -3.59
C ALA A 314 -16.44 -10.79 -2.67
N LYS A 315 -16.14 -10.67 -1.37
CA LYS A 315 -17.11 -10.26 -0.33
C LYS A 315 -16.77 -8.90 0.25
N TRP A 316 -17.71 -7.97 0.23
CA TRP A 316 -17.55 -6.61 0.73
C TRP A 316 -18.33 -6.44 2.03
N TYR A 317 -17.65 -6.08 3.11
CA TYR A 317 -18.24 -5.88 4.43
C TYR A 317 -18.30 -4.38 4.70
N ILE A 318 -19.52 -3.86 4.89
CA ILE A 318 -19.76 -2.44 5.11
C ILE A 318 -19.95 -2.19 6.59
N VAL A 319 -19.02 -1.46 7.20
CA VAL A 319 -19.03 -1.16 8.63
C VAL A 319 -19.29 0.33 8.83
N ASP A 320 -20.31 0.64 9.61
CA ASP A 320 -20.65 2.01 9.98
C ASP A 320 -19.56 2.58 10.90
N ARG A 321 -19.00 3.74 10.52
CA ARG A 321 -17.86 4.35 11.21
C ARG A 321 -18.20 5.61 12.02
N LYS A 322 -19.47 6.03 12.00
CA LYS A 322 -19.92 7.30 12.61
C LYS A 322 -21.05 7.15 13.63
N HIS A 323 -21.93 6.17 13.46
CA HIS A 323 -23.19 6.03 14.21
C HIS A 323 -23.22 4.79 15.11
N GLY A 324 -22.17 3.95 15.10
CA GLY A 324 -22.04 2.80 16.00
C GLY A 324 -22.93 1.62 15.64
N ARG A 325 -23.34 1.49 14.36
CA ARG A 325 -24.21 0.38 13.90
C ARG A 325 -23.45 -0.93 13.64
N GLY A 326 -22.12 -0.91 13.66
CA GLY A 326 -21.29 -2.08 13.35
C GLY A 326 -21.38 -2.50 11.88
N LEU A 327 -21.39 -3.81 11.62
CA LEU A 327 -21.51 -4.37 10.27
C LEU A 327 -22.96 -4.20 9.77
N VAL A 328 -23.17 -3.31 8.79
CA VAL A 328 -24.51 -2.95 8.30
C VAL A 328 -24.95 -3.73 7.07
N SER A 329 -24.02 -4.17 6.23
CA SER A 329 -24.33 -4.89 4.99
C SER A 329 -23.14 -5.73 4.50
N VAL A 330 -23.44 -6.76 3.70
CA VAL A 330 -22.44 -7.58 3.02
C VAL A 330 -22.81 -7.70 1.53
N TYR A 331 -21.85 -7.60 0.62
CA TYR A 331 -22.09 -7.75 -0.82
C TYR A 331 -21.21 -8.85 -1.42
N ASP A 332 -21.75 -9.55 -2.40
CA ASP A 332 -20.96 -10.36 -3.34
C ASP A 332 -20.75 -9.60 -4.65
N THR A 333 -19.55 -9.70 -5.21
CA THR A 333 -19.21 -9.31 -6.59
C THR A 333 -18.51 -10.47 -7.32
N PRO A 334 -18.31 -10.41 -8.64
CA PRO A 334 -17.45 -11.36 -9.34
C PRO A 334 -16.08 -11.50 -8.67
N ALA A 335 -15.48 -12.68 -8.78
CA ALA A 335 -14.17 -12.99 -8.20
C ALA A 335 -13.08 -12.11 -8.80
N PHE A 336 -12.19 -11.60 -7.95
CA PHE A 336 -10.95 -10.94 -8.35
C PHE A 336 -9.94 -11.05 -7.20
N TYR A 337 -8.67 -10.77 -7.49
CA TYR A 337 -7.62 -10.52 -6.50
C TYR A 337 -7.18 -9.06 -6.60
N ALA A 338 -6.67 -8.45 -5.52
CA ALA A 338 -6.17 -7.08 -5.56
C ALA A 338 -5.16 -6.81 -4.44
N PHE A 339 -4.50 -5.65 -4.54
CA PHE A 339 -3.68 -5.10 -3.46
C PHE A 339 -4.26 -3.78 -2.95
N HIS A 340 -4.52 -2.82 -3.84
CA HIS A 340 -4.71 -1.41 -3.46
C HIS A 340 -6.13 -0.89 -3.71
N ALA A 341 -6.84 -0.58 -2.65
CA ALA A 341 -8.06 0.22 -2.66
C ALA A 341 -7.72 1.66 -3.06
N THR A 342 -8.21 2.11 -4.23
CA THR A 342 -7.98 3.47 -4.72
C THR A 342 -8.82 4.46 -3.93
N ASN A 343 -10.15 4.41 -4.08
CA ASN A 343 -11.08 5.30 -3.39
C ASN A 343 -12.48 4.67 -3.30
N ALA A 344 -13.31 5.19 -2.41
CA ALA A 344 -14.72 4.87 -2.34
C ALA A 344 -15.53 6.09 -1.88
N TRP A 345 -16.77 6.21 -2.31
CA TRP A 345 -17.67 7.28 -1.88
C TRP A 345 -19.12 6.82 -1.90
N GLU A 346 -19.99 7.69 -1.41
CA GLU A 346 -21.43 7.46 -1.30
C GLU A 346 -22.18 8.27 -2.37
N GLU A 347 -23.15 7.65 -3.02
CA GLU A 347 -24.08 8.30 -3.95
C GLU A 347 -25.52 7.99 -3.54
N PRO A 348 -26.50 8.87 -3.79
CA PRO A 348 -27.90 8.51 -3.67
C PRO A 348 -28.24 7.27 -4.53
N SER A 349 -28.97 6.31 -3.96
CA SER A 349 -29.43 5.15 -4.72
C SER A 349 -30.33 5.60 -5.86
N LYS A 350 -30.01 5.15 -7.08
CA LYS A 350 -30.82 5.44 -8.27
C LYS A 350 -32.11 4.63 -8.32
N THR A 351 -32.17 3.52 -7.58
CA THR A 351 -33.28 2.56 -7.61
C THR A 351 -34.19 2.66 -6.40
N ASN A 352 -33.68 3.11 -5.25
CA ASN A 352 -34.46 3.21 -4.02
C ASN A 352 -34.28 4.60 -3.39
N PRO A 353 -35.22 5.53 -3.61
CA PRO A 353 -35.18 6.87 -3.01
C PRO A 353 -35.00 6.80 -1.48
N GLY A 354 -34.06 7.60 -0.96
CA GLY A 354 -33.73 7.63 0.46
C GLY A 354 -32.69 6.60 0.91
N GLN A 355 -32.17 5.77 0.01
CA GLN A 355 -31.03 4.90 0.26
C GLN A 355 -29.74 5.43 -0.39
N THR A 356 -28.61 4.84 -0.03
CA THR A 356 -27.28 5.22 -0.50
C THR A 356 -26.61 4.02 -1.16
N ASP A 357 -25.99 4.23 -2.32
CA ASP A 357 -25.07 3.30 -2.95
C ASP A 357 -23.64 3.66 -2.53
N ILE A 358 -22.77 2.66 -2.39
CA ILE A 358 -21.32 2.88 -2.32
C ILE A 358 -20.72 2.63 -3.70
N ILE A 359 -19.88 3.55 -4.15
CA ILE A 359 -18.97 3.35 -5.28
C ILE A 359 -17.59 3.05 -4.72
N ALA A 360 -16.91 2.03 -5.25
CA ALA A 360 -15.57 1.66 -4.84
C ALA A 360 -14.71 1.32 -6.06
N GLU A 361 -13.45 1.76 -6.06
CA GLU A 361 -12.55 1.58 -7.19
C GLU A 361 -11.23 0.93 -6.83
N ILE A 362 -10.78 -0.01 -7.66
CA ILE A 362 -9.64 -0.87 -7.34
C ILE A 362 -8.97 -1.40 -8.62
N PRO A 363 -7.63 -1.42 -8.71
CA PRO A 363 -6.92 -2.27 -9.65
C PRO A 363 -7.11 -3.73 -9.27
N ALA A 364 -7.76 -4.49 -10.14
CA ALA A 364 -8.15 -5.87 -9.88
C ALA A 364 -7.45 -6.81 -10.85
N PHE A 365 -7.02 -7.96 -10.35
CA PHE A 365 -6.41 -9.04 -11.11
C PHE A 365 -7.39 -10.20 -11.29
N ASP A 366 -7.35 -10.80 -12.46
CA ASP A 366 -8.11 -12.02 -12.80
C ASP A 366 -7.29 -13.30 -12.52
N SER A 367 -6.09 -13.14 -11.95
CA SER A 367 -5.15 -14.20 -11.58
C SER A 367 -4.28 -13.74 -10.41
N ILE A 368 -3.70 -14.70 -9.67
CA ILE A 368 -2.66 -14.43 -8.66
C ILE A 368 -1.24 -14.47 -9.26
N ASP A 369 -1.09 -14.61 -10.57
CA ASP A 369 0.22 -14.72 -11.23
C ASP A 369 1.08 -13.46 -11.07
N VAL A 370 0.47 -12.31 -10.77
CA VAL A 370 1.21 -11.10 -10.36
C VAL A 370 2.14 -11.36 -9.18
N LEU A 371 1.71 -12.19 -8.21
CA LEU A 371 2.55 -12.55 -7.06
C LEU A 371 3.76 -13.36 -7.50
N LYS A 372 3.58 -14.33 -8.40
CA LYS A 372 4.69 -15.13 -8.92
C LYS A 372 5.62 -14.31 -9.83
N ARG A 373 5.08 -13.30 -10.51
CA ARG A 373 5.90 -12.37 -11.29
C ARG A 373 6.87 -11.57 -10.41
N PHE A 374 6.53 -11.34 -9.15
CA PHE A 374 7.38 -10.60 -8.20
C PHE A 374 8.47 -11.46 -7.51
N TYR A 375 8.69 -12.71 -7.93
CA TYR A 375 9.95 -13.38 -7.64
C TYR A 375 11.11 -12.66 -8.35
N TYR A 376 12.24 -12.45 -7.67
CA TYR A 376 13.39 -11.71 -8.22
C TYR A 376 13.90 -12.32 -9.53
N GLU A 377 13.85 -13.65 -9.67
CA GLU A 377 14.20 -14.38 -10.91
C GLU A 377 13.38 -13.93 -12.15
N ASN A 378 12.19 -13.37 -11.93
CA ASN A 378 11.28 -12.90 -12.98
C ASN A 378 11.26 -11.37 -13.08
N LEU A 379 11.53 -10.66 -11.98
CA LEU A 379 11.49 -9.21 -11.89
C LEU A 379 12.79 -8.57 -12.40
N ILE A 380 13.94 -9.17 -12.10
CA ILE A 380 15.25 -8.62 -12.47
C ILE A 380 15.52 -8.89 -13.94
N SER A 381 15.84 -7.85 -14.70
CA SER A 381 16.02 -7.91 -16.16
C SER A 381 17.16 -8.83 -16.57
N SER A 382 18.24 -8.89 -15.80
CA SER A 382 19.39 -9.77 -16.06
C SER A 382 19.18 -11.23 -15.64
N GLU A 383 18.05 -11.57 -15.01
CA GLU A 383 17.79 -12.95 -14.60
C GLU A 383 17.16 -13.76 -15.75
N PRO A 384 17.43 -15.09 -15.84
CA PRO A 384 16.91 -15.93 -16.90
C PRO A 384 15.36 -15.94 -17.00
N GLY A 385 14.66 -15.68 -15.90
CA GLY A 385 13.20 -15.63 -15.84
C GLY A 385 12.59 -14.29 -16.25
N ALA A 386 13.38 -13.26 -16.58
CA ALA A 386 12.91 -11.91 -16.89
C ALA A 386 11.81 -11.86 -17.96
N LEU A 387 11.88 -12.76 -18.94
CA LEU A 387 10.92 -12.83 -20.06
C LEU A 387 9.72 -13.74 -19.80
N LYS A 388 9.66 -14.44 -18.66
CA LYS A 388 8.59 -15.41 -18.34
C LYS A 388 7.21 -14.77 -18.34
N TYR A 389 7.13 -13.52 -17.89
CA TYR A 389 5.90 -12.73 -17.86
C TYR A 389 5.86 -11.65 -18.96
N ALA A 390 6.64 -11.81 -20.03
CA ALA A 390 6.47 -11.02 -21.24
C ALA A 390 5.25 -11.51 -22.06
N GLY A 391 4.69 -10.63 -22.89
CA GLY A 391 3.59 -10.98 -23.81
C GLY A 391 2.32 -11.48 -23.10
N LYS A 392 1.82 -12.65 -23.51
CA LYS A 392 0.53 -13.19 -23.04
C LYS A 392 0.50 -13.47 -21.53
N ALA A 393 1.59 -14.00 -20.97
CA ALA A 393 1.69 -14.25 -19.53
C ALA A 393 1.65 -12.94 -18.74
N GLY A 394 2.28 -11.87 -19.26
CA GLY A 394 2.20 -10.53 -18.70
C GLY A 394 0.78 -9.96 -18.70
N ASN A 395 0.04 -10.14 -19.80
CA ASN A 395 -1.36 -9.68 -19.87
C ASN A 395 -2.26 -10.29 -18.79
N ILE A 396 -1.98 -11.53 -18.38
CA ILE A 396 -2.71 -12.23 -17.29
C ILE A 396 -2.30 -11.70 -15.91
N ALA A 397 -1.03 -11.30 -15.76
CA ALA A 397 -0.46 -10.81 -14.51
C ALA A 397 -0.64 -9.30 -14.29
N ARG A 398 -1.27 -8.58 -15.23
CA ARG A 398 -1.52 -7.13 -15.13
C ARG A 398 -2.89 -6.83 -14.51
N PRO A 399 -3.01 -5.73 -13.76
CA PRO A 399 -4.28 -5.31 -13.19
C PRO A 399 -5.19 -4.77 -14.29
N LYS A 400 -6.49 -4.80 -14.03
CA LYS A 400 -7.50 -4.02 -14.73
C LYS A 400 -8.20 -3.12 -13.73
N TYR A 401 -8.29 -1.83 -14.03
CA TYR A 401 -8.94 -0.89 -13.13
C TYR A 401 -10.46 -1.08 -13.18
N ARG A 402 -11.10 -1.27 -12.02
CA ARG A 402 -12.53 -1.55 -11.92
C ARG A 402 -13.22 -0.58 -10.98
N ARG A 403 -14.39 -0.09 -11.39
CA ARG A 403 -15.35 0.59 -10.51
C ARG A 403 -16.49 -0.36 -10.18
N TYR A 404 -16.78 -0.53 -8.90
CA TYR A 404 -17.90 -1.31 -8.38
C TYR A 404 -18.97 -0.38 -7.82
N ARG A 405 -20.23 -0.83 -7.89
CA ARG A 405 -21.37 -0.22 -7.20
C ARG A 405 -22.00 -1.24 -6.27
N LEU A 406 -22.12 -0.88 -5.01
CA LEU A 406 -22.74 -1.65 -3.93
C LEU A 406 -24.05 -0.94 -3.53
N PRO A 407 -25.20 -1.40 -4.03
CA PRO A 407 -26.44 -0.62 -3.94
C PRO A 407 -27.11 -0.72 -2.57
N ASP A 408 -27.97 0.24 -2.27
CA ASP A 408 -29.03 0.08 -1.27
C ASP A 408 -28.53 -0.21 0.16
N ILE A 409 -27.53 0.57 0.60
CA ILE A 409 -26.98 0.50 1.95
C ILE A 409 -28.07 0.92 2.95
N PRO A 410 -28.39 0.08 3.95
CA PRO A 410 -29.38 0.42 4.97
C PRO A 410 -29.02 1.74 5.67
N GLN A 411 -29.96 2.68 5.69
CA GLN A 411 -29.80 3.96 6.39
C GLN A 411 -30.20 3.86 7.87
N PRO A 412 -29.67 4.73 8.75
CA PRO A 412 -30.21 4.90 10.08
C PRO A 412 -31.69 5.30 9.98
N ALA A 413 -32.57 4.73 10.80
CA ALA A 413 -33.92 5.26 10.92
C ALA A 413 -33.83 6.70 11.42
N LEU A 414 -34.40 7.65 10.68
CA LEU A 414 -34.53 9.04 11.14
C LEU A 414 -35.27 9.00 12.49
N GLN A 415 -34.61 9.44 13.57
CA GLN A 415 -35.28 9.69 14.85
C GLN A 415 -36.22 10.89 14.66
N ASN A 416 -37.46 10.62 14.27
CA ASN A 416 -38.56 11.56 14.48
C ASN A 416 -38.87 11.60 15.98
N GLY A 417 -38.40 12.61 16.71
CA GLY A 417 -38.85 12.86 18.07
C GLY A 417 -37.90 13.69 18.92
N HIS A 418 -38.34 14.89 19.26
CA HIS A 418 -37.87 15.85 20.26
C HIS A 418 -36.78 15.38 21.25
N ALA A 419 -35.71 16.17 21.29
CA ALA A 419 -34.70 16.15 22.34
C ALA A 419 -35.33 16.31 23.72
N ASN A 420 -35.04 15.36 24.61
CA ASN A 420 -34.85 15.62 26.03
C ASN A 420 -34.03 14.48 26.66
N GLY A 421 -32.92 14.85 27.30
CA GLY A 421 -32.31 14.05 28.35
C GLY A 421 -31.14 13.15 27.92
N HIS A 422 -29.97 13.48 28.46
CA HIS A 422 -28.78 12.64 28.56
C HIS A 422 -29.13 11.19 28.92
N THR A 423 -29.19 10.32 27.91
CA THR A 423 -29.08 8.88 28.10
C THR A 423 -28.06 8.36 27.12
N ARG A 424 -27.02 7.69 27.64
CA ARG A 424 -26.10 6.89 26.84
C ARG A 424 -26.94 5.97 25.98
N SER A 425 -26.95 6.21 24.67
CA SER A 425 -27.61 5.33 23.71
C SER A 425 -27.02 3.93 23.87
N LYS A 426 -27.77 3.04 24.51
CA LYS A 426 -27.49 1.61 24.49
C LYS A 426 -27.48 1.21 23.03
N SER A 427 -26.36 0.66 22.59
CA SER A 427 -26.19 -0.15 21.38
C SER A 427 -27.52 -0.75 20.93
N ILE A 428 -28.08 -0.24 19.83
CA ILE A 428 -29.15 -0.91 19.09
C ILE A 428 -28.47 -2.01 18.26
N LEU A 429 -27.98 -3.04 18.94
CA LEU A 429 -27.71 -4.33 18.31
C LEU A 429 -28.93 -5.22 18.57
N PRO A 430 -29.74 -5.56 17.55
CA PRO A 430 -30.35 -6.86 17.54
C PRO A 430 -29.22 -7.88 17.44
N SER A 431 -29.11 -8.71 18.48
CA SER A 431 -28.26 -9.88 18.48
C SER A 431 -28.59 -10.84 17.33
N SER A 432 -27.54 -11.48 16.80
CA SER A 432 -27.49 -12.83 16.25
C SER A 432 -27.77 -13.14 14.77
N SER A 433 -28.09 -12.18 13.89
CA SER A 433 -28.13 -12.47 12.44
C SER A 433 -27.16 -11.59 11.67
N SER A 434 -26.18 -12.21 10.99
CA SER A 434 -25.35 -11.54 9.99
C SER A 434 -26.27 -10.85 8.96
N PRO A 435 -25.97 -9.62 8.54
CA PRO A 435 -26.79 -8.94 7.54
C PRO A 435 -26.86 -9.78 6.25
N LYS A 436 -28.01 -9.72 5.58
CA LYS A 436 -28.24 -10.43 4.32
C LYS A 436 -27.18 -10.01 3.30
N THR A 437 -26.64 -10.98 2.57
CA THR A 437 -25.71 -10.70 1.48
C THR A 437 -26.47 -10.18 0.24
N LEU A 438 -26.12 -8.98 -0.19
CA LEU A 438 -26.61 -8.31 -1.39
C LEU A 438 -25.65 -8.54 -2.57
N LYS A 439 -26.00 -8.04 -3.76
CA LYS A 439 -25.16 -8.14 -4.96
C LYS A 439 -24.64 -6.77 -5.37
N GLY A 440 -23.32 -6.64 -5.42
CA GLY A 440 -22.66 -5.53 -6.10
C GLY A 440 -22.47 -5.82 -7.58
N ARG A 441 -22.18 -4.80 -8.37
CA ARG A 441 -21.89 -4.95 -9.80
C ARG A 441 -20.69 -4.13 -10.23
N VAL A 442 -20.00 -4.59 -11.27
CA VAL A 442 -19.00 -3.80 -11.98
C VAL A 442 -19.73 -2.72 -12.79
N VAL A 443 -19.31 -1.47 -12.66
CA VAL A 443 -19.81 -0.31 -13.40
C VAL A 443 -19.03 -0.16 -14.70
N PHE A 444 -17.69 -0.18 -14.62
CA PHE A 444 -16.80 -0.23 -15.77
C PHE A 444 -15.51 -0.96 -15.41
N GLU A 445 -14.81 -1.39 -16.46
CA GLU A 445 -13.47 -1.97 -16.41
C GLU A 445 -12.58 -1.27 -17.46
N VAL A 446 -11.38 -0.88 -17.06
CA VAL A 446 -10.36 -0.33 -17.95
C VAL A 446 -9.41 -1.46 -18.34
N PRO A 447 -9.06 -1.60 -19.63
CA PRO A 447 -8.16 -2.66 -20.09
C PRO A 447 -6.77 -2.52 -19.44
N PHE A 448 -6.06 -3.64 -19.32
CA PHE A 448 -4.74 -3.68 -18.68
C PHE A 448 -3.70 -2.74 -19.33
N THR A 449 -3.87 -2.40 -20.61
CA THR A 449 -2.98 -1.47 -21.33
C THR A 449 -3.10 -0.02 -20.87
N ALA A 450 -4.20 0.33 -20.20
CA ALA A 450 -4.52 1.64 -19.66
C ALA A 450 -4.68 1.64 -18.13
N SER A 451 -4.39 0.49 -17.52
CA SER A 451 -4.53 0.26 -16.08
C SER A 451 -3.24 0.61 -15.34
N MET A 452 -3.28 0.49 -14.02
CA MET A 452 -2.20 0.88 -13.13
C MET A 452 -2.13 0.02 -11.88
N GLU A 453 -1.00 0.09 -11.20
CA GLU A 453 -0.85 -0.31 -9.79
C GLU A 453 -0.33 0.88 -8.96
N LEU A 454 -0.28 0.71 -7.64
CA LEU A 454 0.05 1.77 -6.68
C LEU A 454 -0.76 3.06 -6.94
N PRO A 455 -2.11 2.97 -7.01
CA PRO A 455 -2.95 4.07 -7.41
C PRO A 455 -2.95 5.19 -6.35
N THR A 456 -2.85 6.42 -6.81
CA THR A 456 -2.98 7.64 -6.01
C THR A 456 -4.00 8.59 -6.64
N ILE A 457 -4.56 9.46 -5.81
CA ILE A 457 -5.51 10.51 -6.21
C ILE A 457 -5.12 11.81 -5.52
N ASN A 458 -5.76 12.92 -5.89
CA ASN A 458 -5.69 14.13 -5.08
C ASN A 458 -6.28 13.84 -3.69
N PRO A 459 -5.51 13.98 -2.58
CA PRO A 459 -5.99 13.65 -1.24
C PRO A 459 -7.24 14.42 -0.79
N LYS A 460 -7.53 15.60 -1.38
CA LYS A 460 -8.76 16.38 -1.12
C LYS A 460 -10.04 15.61 -1.48
N TYR A 461 -9.92 14.58 -2.32
CA TYR A 461 -11.02 13.77 -2.83
C TYR A 461 -11.09 12.36 -2.22
N LEU A 462 -10.25 12.06 -1.23
CA LEU A 462 -10.38 10.82 -0.47
C LEU A 462 -11.77 10.73 0.18
N ALA A 463 -12.42 9.57 0.06
CA ALA A 463 -13.79 9.34 0.53
C ALA A 463 -14.88 10.16 -0.20
N ARG A 464 -14.55 10.81 -1.32
CA ARG A 464 -15.43 11.69 -2.12
C ARG A 464 -15.39 11.31 -3.61
N PRO A 465 -16.41 11.67 -4.42
CA PRO A 465 -16.35 11.48 -5.87
C PRO A 465 -15.16 12.20 -6.47
N HIS A 466 -14.43 11.54 -7.38
CA HIS A 466 -13.23 12.07 -8.04
C HIS A 466 -13.22 11.68 -9.52
N ARG A 467 -12.35 12.32 -10.31
CA ARG A 467 -12.21 12.13 -11.76
C ARG A 467 -10.89 11.45 -12.13
N TYR A 468 -9.78 11.88 -11.54
CA TYR A 468 -8.43 11.50 -11.96
C TYR A 468 -7.77 10.52 -10.99
N ILE A 469 -6.98 9.59 -11.54
CA ILE A 469 -6.15 8.65 -10.80
C ILE A 469 -4.77 8.59 -11.45
N TYR A 470 -3.75 8.44 -10.63
CA TYR A 470 -2.36 8.29 -11.05
C TYR A 470 -1.80 6.96 -10.55
N GLY A 471 -0.84 6.37 -11.25
CA GLY A 471 -0.19 5.16 -10.77
C GLY A 471 0.95 4.72 -11.68
N ILE A 472 1.67 3.66 -11.26
CA ILE A 472 2.64 3.00 -12.11
C ILE A 472 1.93 2.20 -13.18
N CYS A 473 2.44 2.20 -14.41
CA CYS A 473 1.92 1.37 -15.48
C CYS A 473 2.95 0.35 -15.97
N ASP A 474 2.42 -0.78 -16.42
CA ASP A 474 3.12 -1.81 -17.17
C ASP A 474 2.34 -2.06 -18.45
N ARG A 475 2.80 -1.43 -19.52
CA ARG A 475 2.25 -1.54 -20.88
C ARG A 475 2.90 -2.67 -21.66
N GLY A 476 3.89 -3.35 -21.06
CA GLY A 476 4.70 -4.38 -21.70
C GLY A 476 5.82 -3.84 -22.57
N ILE A 477 6.24 -2.59 -22.32
CA ILE A 477 7.45 -2.02 -22.92
C ILE A 477 8.67 -2.52 -22.16
N SER A 478 8.63 -2.47 -20.82
CA SER A 478 9.62 -3.18 -19.99
C SER A 478 9.31 -4.69 -20.04
N PRO A 479 10.30 -5.55 -20.28
CA PRO A 479 10.08 -6.99 -20.38
C PRO A 479 9.73 -7.64 -19.03
N SER A 480 10.23 -7.10 -17.92
CA SER A 480 10.17 -7.75 -16.60
C SER A 480 9.34 -6.98 -15.56
N PHE A 481 9.32 -5.64 -15.62
CA PHE A 481 8.72 -4.82 -14.55
C PHE A 481 7.90 -3.63 -15.08
N VAL A 482 7.99 -2.45 -14.44
CA VAL A 482 7.20 -1.24 -14.76
C VAL A 482 7.88 -0.38 -15.83
N ASP A 483 7.10 0.35 -16.62
CA ASP A 483 7.62 1.14 -17.75
C ASP A 483 7.17 2.61 -17.82
N GLY A 484 6.40 3.07 -16.84
CA GLY A 484 5.95 4.45 -16.82
C GLY A 484 4.97 4.77 -15.69
N LEU A 485 4.48 6.00 -15.75
CA LEU A 485 3.37 6.49 -14.94
C LEU A 485 2.19 6.76 -15.87
N VAL A 486 0.98 6.56 -15.36
CA VAL A 486 -0.26 6.83 -16.08
C VAL A 486 -1.16 7.74 -15.26
N LYS A 487 -1.83 8.66 -15.95
CA LYS A 487 -3.02 9.37 -15.47
C LYS A 487 -4.24 8.84 -16.20
N LEU A 488 -5.24 8.43 -15.45
CA LEU A 488 -6.52 7.96 -15.95
C LEU A 488 -7.62 8.96 -15.62
N ASP A 489 -8.40 9.35 -16.62
CA ASP A 489 -9.66 10.08 -16.45
C ASP A 489 -10.83 9.09 -16.41
N THR A 490 -11.45 8.93 -15.24
CA THR A 490 -12.58 7.99 -15.06
C THR A 490 -13.92 8.55 -15.53
N TYR A 491 -14.02 9.86 -15.76
CA TYR A 491 -15.25 10.49 -16.22
C TYR A 491 -15.66 9.94 -17.59
N ALA A 492 -14.69 9.76 -18.49
CA ALA A 492 -14.93 9.24 -19.84
C ALA A 492 -15.57 7.84 -19.86
N TYR A 493 -15.23 6.99 -18.89
CA TYR A 493 -15.80 5.64 -18.77
C TYR A 493 -17.22 5.62 -18.19
N THR A 494 -17.61 6.68 -17.50
CA THR A 494 -18.96 6.82 -16.91
C THR A 494 -19.88 7.70 -17.73
N HIS A 495 -19.33 8.56 -18.59
CA HIS A 495 -20.06 9.50 -19.44
C HIS A 495 -19.50 9.48 -20.88
N PRO A 496 -19.50 8.33 -21.58
CA PRO A 496 -18.86 8.18 -22.88
C PRO A 496 -19.43 9.08 -24.00
N SER A 497 -20.61 9.66 -23.78
CA SER A 497 -21.26 10.61 -24.70
C SER A 497 -20.98 12.09 -24.38
N ALA A 498 -20.26 12.40 -23.30
CA ALA A 498 -19.92 13.77 -22.97
C ALA A 498 -18.89 14.33 -23.97
N ALA A 499 -18.98 15.62 -24.29
CA ALA A 499 -18.12 16.25 -25.30
C ALA A 499 -16.63 16.16 -24.93
N ASP A 500 -16.31 16.17 -23.64
CA ASP A 500 -14.94 16.02 -23.10
C ASP A 500 -14.53 14.55 -22.90
N ALA A 501 -15.43 13.58 -23.09
CA ALA A 501 -15.14 12.15 -22.95
C ALA A 501 -14.67 11.48 -24.26
N ALA A 502 -15.07 12.00 -25.42
CA ALA A 502 -14.79 11.37 -26.73
C ALA A 502 -13.28 11.24 -27.04
N ASP A 503 -12.46 12.14 -26.48
CA ASP A 503 -11.01 12.19 -26.71
C ASP A 503 -10.16 11.87 -25.46
N ALA A 504 -10.80 11.57 -24.32
CA ALA A 504 -10.12 11.33 -23.06
C ALA A 504 -9.35 9.99 -23.09
N LYS A 505 -8.07 10.06 -23.47
CA LYS A 505 -7.12 8.95 -23.43
C LYS A 505 -6.29 9.03 -22.15
N PRO A 506 -5.83 7.89 -21.60
CA PRO A 506 -4.84 7.92 -20.53
C PRO A 506 -3.60 8.69 -20.99
N LEU A 507 -3.08 9.55 -20.12
CA LEU A 507 -1.82 10.25 -20.35
C LEU A 507 -0.70 9.47 -19.68
N TYR A 508 0.43 9.34 -20.36
CA TYR A 508 1.56 8.58 -19.85
C TYR A 508 2.79 9.46 -19.75
N TRP A 509 3.54 9.26 -18.68
CA TRP A 509 4.95 9.61 -18.64
C TRP A 509 5.77 8.33 -18.78
N SER A 510 6.74 8.32 -19.69
CA SER A 510 7.72 7.24 -19.78
C SER A 510 8.98 7.72 -20.48
N GLN A 511 10.11 7.21 -20.02
CA GLN A 511 11.41 7.39 -20.65
C GLN A 511 12.02 6.00 -20.87
N TYR A 512 12.67 5.80 -22.02
CA TYR A 512 13.28 4.52 -22.37
C TYR A 512 14.21 4.04 -21.25
N ALA A 513 14.06 2.79 -20.80
CA ALA A 513 14.83 2.17 -19.72
C ALA A 513 14.70 2.83 -18.33
N HIS A 514 13.63 3.60 -18.09
CA HIS A 514 13.41 4.27 -16.81
C HIS A 514 12.22 3.70 -16.04
N SER A 515 12.46 3.16 -14.85
CA SER A 515 11.43 2.51 -14.02
C SER A 515 11.01 3.42 -12.86
N PRO A 516 9.80 4.01 -12.88
CA PRO A 516 9.31 4.87 -11.80
C PRO A 516 8.71 4.06 -10.64
N GLY A 517 8.76 4.63 -9.44
CA GLY A 517 7.97 4.20 -8.28
C GLY A 517 6.61 4.89 -8.19
N GLU A 518 5.86 4.61 -7.12
CA GLU A 518 4.58 5.27 -6.80
C GLU A 518 4.65 6.80 -6.95
N ALA A 519 3.63 7.37 -7.58
CA ALA A 519 3.52 8.81 -7.83
C ALA A 519 2.68 9.48 -6.73
N ILE A 520 3.30 10.30 -5.88
CA ILE A 520 2.63 11.00 -4.78
C ILE A 520 2.10 12.35 -5.28
N PHE A 521 0.79 12.55 -5.22
CA PHE A 521 0.14 13.81 -5.63
C PHE A 521 0.29 14.90 -4.57
N ILE A 522 0.75 16.08 -5.00
CA ILE A 522 0.84 17.31 -4.20
C ILE A 522 -0.04 18.37 -4.85
N ALA A 523 -1.13 18.72 -4.17
CA ALA A 523 -2.07 19.74 -4.64
C ALA A 523 -1.40 21.12 -4.67
N ASP A 524 -1.62 21.86 -5.75
CA ASP A 524 -1.42 23.30 -5.75
C ASP A 524 -2.44 23.93 -4.77
N PRO A 525 -2.01 24.71 -3.76
CA PRO A 525 -2.92 25.40 -2.86
C PRO A 525 -3.85 26.38 -3.59
N GLU A 526 -3.39 27.02 -4.67
CA GLU A 526 -4.16 27.97 -5.48
C GLU A 526 -4.92 27.28 -6.63
N GLY A 527 -4.71 25.98 -6.80
CA GLY A 527 -5.36 25.16 -7.82
C GLY A 527 -6.87 25.04 -7.61
N THR A 528 -7.63 25.06 -8.70
CA THR A 528 -9.10 24.97 -8.71
C THR A 528 -9.61 23.66 -9.30
N ALA A 529 -8.84 23.04 -10.19
CA ALA A 529 -9.14 21.72 -10.76
C ALA A 529 -8.60 20.59 -9.88
N GLU A 530 -9.21 19.41 -9.99
CA GLU A 530 -8.81 18.22 -9.22
C GLU A 530 -7.34 17.81 -9.47
N ASP A 531 -6.84 18.04 -10.68
CA ASP A 531 -5.50 17.72 -11.14
C ASP A 531 -4.53 18.92 -11.14
N ASP A 532 -4.90 20.04 -10.51
CA ASP A 532 -3.98 21.17 -10.28
C ASP A 532 -2.97 20.80 -9.18
N GLY A 533 -1.75 20.49 -9.59
CA GLY A 533 -0.70 20.05 -8.70
C GLY A 533 0.43 19.34 -9.43
N VAL A 534 1.30 18.70 -8.66
CA VAL A 534 2.40 17.89 -9.19
C VAL A 534 2.40 16.48 -8.63
N LEU A 535 3.05 15.56 -9.35
CA LEU A 535 3.37 14.22 -8.88
C LEU A 535 4.86 14.12 -8.55
N LEU A 536 5.17 13.53 -7.40
CA LEU A 536 6.52 13.16 -7.00
C LEU A 536 6.71 11.65 -7.17
N SER A 537 7.69 11.23 -7.97
CA SER A 537 8.03 9.81 -8.14
C SER A 537 9.54 9.61 -8.15
N VAL A 538 10.04 8.56 -7.51
CA VAL A 538 11.46 8.21 -7.57
C VAL A 538 11.67 7.26 -8.73
N VAL A 539 12.57 7.59 -9.64
CA VAL A 539 12.79 6.85 -10.89
C VAL A 539 14.20 6.28 -10.91
N LEU A 540 14.34 5.02 -11.32
CA LEU A 540 15.62 4.45 -11.72
C LEU A 540 15.86 4.76 -13.21
N ASP A 541 16.98 5.43 -13.52
CA ASP A 541 17.57 5.42 -14.86
C ASP A 541 18.35 4.11 -14.99
N GLY A 542 17.79 3.14 -15.73
CA GLY A 542 18.36 1.80 -15.86
C GLY A 542 19.70 1.78 -16.59
N ILE A 543 19.89 2.69 -17.54
CA ILE A 543 21.11 2.77 -18.36
C ILE A 543 22.26 3.33 -17.54
N LYS A 544 22.03 4.43 -16.82
CA LYS A 544 23.07 5.02 -15.97
C LYS A 544 23.21 4.31 -14.63
N GLY A 545 22.14 3.66 -14.18
CA GLY A 545 22.13 2.87 -12.96
C GLY A 545 22.12 3.69 -11.68
N TYR A 546 21.48 4.86 -11.70
CA TYR A 546 21.21 5.67 -10.51
C TYR A 546 19.80 6.25 -10.56
N SER A 547 19.32 6.74 -9.43
CA SER A 547 17.96 7.24 -9.32
C SER A 547 17.88 8.77 -9.31
N TYR A 548 16.68 9.28 -9.54
CA TYR A 548 16.34 10.69 -9.36
C TYR A 548 14.91 10.84 -8.85
N LEU A 549 14.63 11.96 -8.18
CA LEU A 549 13.26 12.37 -7.85
C LEU A 549 12.69 13.15 -9.05
N LEU A 550 11.68 12.60 -9.69
CA LEU A 550 10.92 13.21 -10.78
C LEU A 550 9.77 14.07 -10.23
N VAL A 551 9.56 15.24 -10.83
CA VAL A 551 8.40 16.10 -10.60
C VAL A 551 7.64 16.27 -11.92
N LEU A 552 6.40 15.78 -11.96
CA LEU A 552 5.51 15.91 -13.11
C LEU A 552 4.39 16.89 -12.81
N ASP A 553 4.01 17.70 -13.79
CA ASP A 553 2.71 18.36 -13.80
C ASP A 553 1.61 17.29 -13.84
N ALA A 554 0.70 17.30 -12.86
CA ALA A 554 -0.33 16.27 -12.73
C ALA A 554 -1.44 16.42 -13.79
N LYS A 555 -1.58 17.60 -14.41
CA LYS A 555 -2.55 17.84 -15.48
C LYS A 555 -2.06 17.21 -16.79
N THR A 556 -0.84 17.53 -17.18
CA THR A 556 -0.28 17.22 -18.51
C THR A 556 0.59 15.97 -18.53
N MET A 557 1.01 15.45 -17.37
CA MET A 557 2.03 14.39 -17.24
C MET A 557 3.40 14.77 -17.83
N THR A 558 3.67 16.07 -18.01
CA THR A 558 4.98 16.56 -18.47
C THR A 558 5.90 16.81 -17.29
N GLU A 559 7.18 16.54 -17.48
CA GLU A 559 8.19 16.85 -16.47
C GLU A 559 8.39 18.35 -16.31
N VAL A 560 8.32 18.83 -15.07
CA VAL A 560 8.60 20.22 -14.71
C VAL A 560 9.97 20.36 -14.06
N GLY A 561 10.45 19.33 -13.36
CA GLY A 561 11.79 19.31 -12.78
C GLY A 561 12.17 17.95 -12.20
N ARG A 562 13.43 17.84 -11.79
CA ARG A 562 13.95 16.64 -11.11
C ARG A 562 15.11 16.97 -10.18
N ALA A 563 15.40 16.06 -9.25
CA ALA A 563 16.58 16.10 -8.39
C ALA A 563 17.38 14.80 -8.51
N GLU A 564 18.59 14.90 -9.06
CA GLU A 564 19.48 13.78 -9.39
C GLU A 564 20.25 13.29 -8.15
N LEU A 565 20.22 11.97 -7.87
CA LEU A 565 21.09 11.41 -6.82
C LEU A 565 22.54 11.35 -7.28
N GLY A 566 22.79 11.12 -8.56
CA GLY A 566 24.12 11.01 -9.15
C GLY A 566 24.68 9.59 -9.14
N GLU A 567 25.86 9.42 -9.76
CA GLU A 567 26.46 8.12 -10.02
C GLU A 567 26.65 7.26 -8.76
N GLY A 568 26.34 5.97 -8.89
CA GLY A 568 26.44 4.99 -7.79
C GLY A 568 25.32 5.05 -6.75
N ARG A 569 24.37 6.00 -6.86
CA ARG A 569 23.30 6.19 -5.87
C ARG A 569 21.94 5.78 -6.42
N CYS A 570 21.51 4.58 -6.04
CA CYS A 570 20.26 3.98 -6.48
C CYS A 570 19.27 3.89 -5.31
N VAL A 571 18.00 4.19 -5.59
CA VAL A 571 16.89 3.90 -4.69
C VAL A 571 16.24 2.59 -5.17
N GLY A 572 15.98 1.68 -4.24
CA GLY A 572 15.37 0.41 -4.59
C GLY A 572 13.96 0.57 -5.15
N PHE A 573 13.45 -0.47 -5.83
CA PHE A 573 12.04 -0.55 -6.17
C PHE A 573 11.21 -0.67 -4.90
N GLY A 574 10.91 0.48 -4.29
CA GLY A 574 10.13 0.59 -3.07
C GLY A 574 8.63 0.43 -3.33
N PHE A 575 7.86 0.38 -2.25
CA PHE A 575 6.41 0.19 -2.29
C PHE A 575 5.69 1.52 -2.17
N HIS A 576 5.66 2.09 -0.96
CA HIS A 576 4.83 3.23 -0.63
C HIS A 576 5.56 4.33 0.12
N GLY A 577 4.88 5.47 0.23
CA GLY A 577 5.46 6.68 0.78
C GLY A 577 4.41 7.70 1.15
N THR A 578 4.89 8.78 1.75
CA THR A 578 4.05 9.91 2.14
C THR A 578 4.85 11.19 1.97
N HIS A 579 4.16 12.27 1.58
CA HIS A 579 4.71 13.62 1.62
C HIS A 579 4.11 14.34 2.82
N VAL A 580 4.98 14.98 3.60
CA VAL A 580 4.59 15.72 4.79
C VAL A 580 5.02 17.17 4.61
N ARG A 581 4.08 18.09 4.71
CA ARG A 581 4.37 19.54 4.68
C ARG A 581 5.17 19.94 5.92
N PRO A 582 6.00 20.99 5.86
CA PRO A 582 6.69 21.50 7.04
C PRO A 582 5.72 21.91 8.16
N ALA A 583 6.16 21.84 9.41
CA ALA A 583 5.39 22.37 10.53
C ALA A 583 5.28 23.91 10.39
N GLY A 584 4.08 24.47 10.59
CA GLY A 584 3.94 25.90 10.87
C GLY A 584 3.84 26.87 9.68
N ARG A 585 3.21 26.50 8.56
CA ARG A 585 2.51 27.49 7.72
C ARG A 585 1.14 26.93 7.35
N THR A 586 0.11 27.36 8.08
CA THR A 586 -1.12 27.71 7.39
C THR A 586 -0.71 28.73 6.34
N LEU A 587 -0.83 28.39 5.06
CA LEU A 587 -1.29 29.45 4.17
C LEU A 587 -2.65 29.80 4.74
N ASP A 588 -2.77 31.00 5.27
CA ASP A 588 -4.06 31.53 5.67
C ASP A 588 -4.99 31.35 4.46
N VAL A 589 -5.95 30.43 4.57
CA VAL A 589 -7.04 30.24 3.60
C VAL A 589 -8.23 31.05 4.09
#